data_AF-A0A958NUJ7-F1
#
_entry.id   AF-A0A958NUJ7-F1
#
_cell.length_a   1.000
_cell.length_b   1.000
_cell.length_c   1.000
_cell.angle_alpha   90.00
_cell.angle_beta   90.00
_cell.angle_gamma   90.00
#
_symmetry.space_group_name_H-M   'P 1'
#
loop_
_entity.id
_entity.type
_entity.pdbx_description
1 polymer ?
#
loop_
_entity_poly.entity_id
_entity_poly.type
_entity_poly.pdbx_seq_one_letter_code
_entity_poly.pdbx_strand_id
1 'polypeptide(L)'
;MRYDQISPVPPLTKVTKNVIILCVVVYFFDLITDSLGIRFGYYRLNELFGLVPAFVLEKGWAWQFVTYIFMHGHMLHLLMNMLILWYFGAEIEMRLGELNFLKYFLLCGVGAGLFNFGVNLLVAHMTGT
;
A
#
# COMPACT_ATOMS: atom_id res chain seq x y z
N MET A 1 -32.95 -12.18 -2.05
CA MET A 1 -32.24 -10.91 -1.78
C MET A 1 -33.00 -9.81 -2.51
N ARG A 2 -33.43 -8.75 -1.82
CA ARG A 2 -34.32 -7.72 -2.37
C ARG A 2 -33.46 -6.53 -2.85
N TYR A 3 -33.64 -6.10 -4.09
CA TYR A 3 -32.78 -5.13 -4.79
C TYR A 3 -32.96 -3.67 -4.28
N ASP A 4 -33.94 -3.45 -3.40
CA ASP A 4 -34.39 -2.18 -2.84
C ASP A 4 -33.67 -1.77 -1.53
N GLN A 5 -32.66 -2.52 -1.09
CA GLN A 5 -31.90 -2.28 0.14
C GLN A 5 -30.39 -2.03 -0.11
N ILE A 6 -29.96 -1.90 -1.37
CA ILE A 6 -28.57 -1.58 -1.68
C ILE A 6 -28.38 -0.08 -1.45
N SER A 7 -27.80 0.28 -0.31
CA SER A 7 -27.23 1.62 -0.16
C SER A 7 -26.26 1.86 -1.33
N PRO A 8 -26.39 2.95 -2.09
CA PRO A 8 -25.49 3.24 -3.23
C PRO A 8 -24.03 3.41 -2.79
N VAL A 9 -23.80 3.56 -1.49
CA VAL A 9 -22.49 3.66 -0.87
C VAL A 9 -22.28 2.45 0.05
N PRO A 10 -21.22 1.64 -0.16
CA PRO A 10 -20.94 0.50 0.69
C PRO A 10 -20.56 0.96 2.12
N PRO A 11 -20.94 0.19 3.16
CA PRO A 11 -20.55 0.51 4.52
C PRO A 11 -19.04 0.40 4.68
N LEU A 12 -18.46 1.16 5.61
CA LEU A 12 -17.05 1.02 5.93
C LEU A 12 -16.83 -0.26 6.76
N THR A 13 -16.49 -1.34 6.05
CA THR A 13 -16.24 -2.66 6.64
C THR A 13 -14.99 -2.68 7.52
N LYS A 14 -14.88 -3.68 8.39
CA LYS A 14 -13.92 -3.68 9.49
C LYS A 14 -12.46 -3.73 9.02
N VAL A 15 -12.12 -4.64 8.10
CA VAL A 15 -10.74 -4.78 7.61
C VAL A 15 -10.38 -3.58 6.74
N THR A 16 -11.26 -3.18 5.83
CA THR A 16 -11.10 -1.98 4.99
C THR A 16 -10.82 -0.74 5.85
N LYS A 17 -11.61 -0.52 6.91
CA LYS A 17 -11.38 0.56 7.87
C LYS A 17 -9.99 0.49 8.50
N ASN A 18 -9.57 -0.69 8.96
CA ASN A 18 -8.29 -0.86 9.63
C ASN A 18 -7.12 -0.60 8.68
N VAL A 19 -7.21 -1.05 7.42
CA VAL A 19 -6.21 -0.76 6.39
C VAL A 19 -6.16 0.74 6.09
N ILE A 20 -7.31 1.41 5.96
CA ILE A 20 -7.35 2.88 5.77
C ILE A 20 -6.69 3.60 6.94
N ILE A 21 -7.04 3.25 8.19
CA ILE A 21 -6.44 3.85 9.39
C ILE A 21 -4.92 3.64 9.38
N LEU A 22 -4.47 2.43 9.08
CA LEU A 22 -3.04 2.11 9.01
C LEU A 22 -2.32 2.97 7.96
N CYS A 23 -2.84 3.06 6.73
CA CYS A 23 -2.27 3.90 5.68
C CYS A 23 -2.21 5.38 6.08
N VAL A 24 -3.26 5.90 6.70
CA VAL A 24 -3.31 7.29 7.17
C VAL A 24 -2.28 7.53 8.27
N VAL A 25 -2.20 6.64 9.26
CA VAL A 25 -1.20 6.73 10.35
C VAL A 25 0.22 6.67 9.79
N VAL A 26 0.50 5.73 8.88
CA VAL A 26 1.82 5.59 8.24
C VAL A 26 2.18 6.86 7.46
N TYR A 27 1.24 7.42 6.69
CA TYR A 27 1.48 8.64 5.92
C TYR A 27 1.82 9.84 6.82
N PHE A 28 1.03 10.08 7.87
CA PHE A 28 1.32 11.20 8.78
C PHE A 28 2.58 10.96 9.61
N PHE A 29 2.87 9.72 9.97
CA PHE A 29 4.12 9.38 10.65
C PHE A 29 5.33 9.66 9.75
N ASP A 30 5.29 9.21 8.48
CA ASP A 30 6.32 9.53 7.47
C ASP A 30 6.48 11.05 7.32
N LEU A 31 5.39 11.78 7.10
CA LEU A 31 5.36 13.23 6.95
C LEU A 31 5.98 13.96 8.16
N ILE A 32 5.64 13.54 9.38
CA ILE A 32 6.19 14.13 10.60
C ILE A 32 7.67 13.81 10.71
N THR A 33 8.08 12.56 10.47
CA THR A 33 9.51 12.20 10.56
C THR A 33 10.35 12.94 9.52
N ASP A 34 9.86 13.07 8.28
CA ASP A 34 10.57 13.80 7.21
C ASP A 34 10.62 15.30 7.50
N SER A 35 9.51 15.91 7.94
CA SER A 35 9.49 17.35 8.30
C SER A 35 10.38 17.71 9.49
N LEU A 36 10.57 16.78 10.43
CA LEU A 36 11.49 16.94 11.57
C LEU A 36 12.93 16.52 11.25
N GLY A 37 13.19 16.01 10.03
CA GLY A 37 14.51 15.50 9.64
C GLY A 37 14.95 14.25 10.40
N ILE A 38 14.00 13.51 10.99
CA ILE A 38 14.26 12.27 11.74
C ILE A 38 14.68 11.18 10.75
N ARG A 39 15.83 10.56 11.05
CA ARG A 39 16.37 9.41 10.31
C ARG A 39 16.53 8.22 11.23
N PHE A 40 16.30 7.03 10.69
CA PHE A 40 16.54 5.76 11.37
C PHE A 40 17.85 5.19 10.83
N GLY A 41 18.94 5.51 11.52
CA GLY A 41 20.28 5.34 10.97
C GLY A 41 20.53 6.32 9.82
N TYR A 42 20.90 5.82 8.65
CA TYR A 42 21.14 6.65 7.46
C TYR A 42 19.89 6.94 6.63
N TYR A 43 18.78 6.25 6.90
CA TYR A 43 17.63 6.18 6.03
C TYR A 43 16.43 6.95 6.57
N ARG A 44 15.65 7.52 5.65
CA ARG A 44 14.31 8.03 5.94
C ARG A 44 13.31 6.88 6.03
N LEU A 45 12.15 7.14 6.61
CA LEU A 45 11.11 6.13 6.80
C LEU A 45 10.63 5.57 5.44
N ASN A 46 10.39 6.45 4.46
CA ASN A 46 10.04 6.05 3.10
C ASN A 46 11.11 5.21 2.38
N GLU A 47 12.40 5.42 2.66
CA GLU A 47 13.50 4.63 2.12
C GLU A 47 13.58 3.23 2.75
N LEU A 48 13.20 3.11 4.02
CA LEU A 48 13.18 1.84 4.74
C LEU A 48 12.00 0.96 4.33
N PHE A 49 10.81 1.55 4.18
CA PHE A 49 9.56 0.83 4.03
C PHE A 49 8.91 0.94 2.64
N GLY A 50 9.32 1.90 1.82
CA GLY A 50 8.94 1.99 0.40
C GLY A 50 9.73 1.01 -0.47
N LEU A 51 9.16 0.58 -1.60
CA LEU A 51 9.81 -0.37 -2.49
C LEU A 51 10.91 0.31 -3.31
N VAL A 52 12.16 0.04 -2.95
CA VAL A 52 13.35 0.55 -3.64
C VAL A 52 14.13 -0.64 -4.23
N PRO A 53 14.06 -0.89 -5.56
CA PRO A 53 14.68 -2.06 -6.17
C PRO A 53 16.17 -2.24 -5.83
N ALA A 54 16.94 -1.15 -5.79
CA ALA A 54 18.35 -1.20 -5.41
C ALA A 54 18.57 -1.73 -3.98
N PHE A 55 17.74 -1.34 -3.01
CA PHE A 55 17.88 -1.84 -1.63
C PHE A 55 17.44 -3.29 -1.49
N VAL A 56 16.45 -3.72 -2.27
CA VAL A 56 16.08 -5.14 -2.33
C VAL A 56 17.25 -5.99 -2.85
N LEU A 57 17.93 -5.55 -3.92
CA LEU A 57 19.06 -6.28 -4.53
C LEU A 57 20.32 -6.24 -3.67
N GLU A 58 20.74 -5.06 -3.23
CA GLU A 58 22.03 -4.86 -2.56
C GLU A 58 21.99 -5.21 -1.08
N LYS A 59 20.85 -5.00 -0.42
CA LYS A 59 20.71 -5.13 1.04
C LYS A 59 19.79 -6.28 1.45
N GLY A 60 19.11 -6.92 0.50
CA GLY A 60 18.19 -8.03 0.78
C GLY A 60 16.92 -7.61 1.53
N TRP A 61 16.49 -6.35 1.39
CA TRP A 61 15.35 -5.78 2.13
C TRP A 61 13.99 -6.26 1.61
N ALA A 62 13.73 -7.57 1.71
CA ALA A 62 12.56 -8.23 1.14
C ALA A 62 11.22 -7.78 1.77
N TRP A 63 11.23 -7.22 2.98
CA TRP A 63 10.02 -6.68 3.61
C TRP A 63 9.39 -5.54 2.78
N GLN A 64 10.18 -4.86 1.95
CA GLN A 64 9.70 -3.81 1.07
C GLN A 64 8.65 -4.27 0.06
N PHE A 65 8.57 -5.57 -0.26
CA PHE A 65 7.48 -6.11 -1.08
C PHE A 65 6.11 -6.09 -0.40
N VAL A 66 6.07 -5.92 0.93
CA VAL A 66 4.82 -5.86 1.70
C VAL A 66 4.61 -4.46 2.25
N THR A 67 5.64 -3.85 2.85
CA THR A 67 5.49 -2.59 3.59
C THR A 67 5.15 -1.41 2.68
N TYR A 68 5.59 -1.45 1.42
CA TYR A 68 5.33 -0.37 0.47
C TYR A 68 3.83 -0.18 0.17
N ILE A 69 3.01 -1.21 0.37
CA ILE A 69 1.55 -1.18 0.15
C ILE A 69 0.90 -0.08 1.00
N PHE A 70 1.49 0.25 2.15
CA PHE A 70 0.96 1.23 3.11
C PHE A 70 1.60 2.61 2.97
N MET A 71 2.66 2.76 2.16
CA MET A 71 3.40 4.01 1.97
C MET A 71 2.74 4.88 0.90
N HIS A 72 2.70 6.21 1.12
CA HIS A 72 2.09 7.16 0.18
C HIS A 72 2.98 8.39 0.00
N GLY A 73 3.24 8.76 -1.26
CA GLY A 73 4.19 9.85 -1.55
C GLY A 73 3.64 11.27 -1.43
N HIS A 74 2.31 11.46 -1.47
CA HIS A 74 1.69 12.78 -1.33
C HIS A 74 0.19 12.67 -0.99
N MET A 75 -0.39 13.78 -0.52
CA MET A 75 -1.75 13.82 0.03
C MET A 75 -2.82 13.39 -0.99
N LEU A 76 -2.73 13.85 -2.25
CA LEU A 76 -3.71 13.49 -3.28
C LEU A 76 -3.70 11.98 -3.57
N HIS A 77 -2.52 11.36 -3.64
CA HIS A 77 -2.38 9.92 -3.83
C HIS A 77 -2.98 9.13 -2.66
N LEU A 78 -2.75 9.56 -1.42
CA LEU A 78 -3.41 8.97 -0.25
C LEU A 78 -4.93 9.08 -0.37
N LEU A 79 -5.46 10.28 -0.62
CA LEU A 79 -6.89 10.53 -0.69
C LEU A 79 -7.59 9.63 -1.72
N MET A 80 -7.03 9.56 -2.93
CA MET A 80 -7.60 8.77 -4.02
C MET A 80 -7.53 7.27 -3.73
N ASN A 81 -6.42 6.78 -3.15
CA ASN A 81 -6.32 5.38 -2.74
C ASN A 81 -7.32 5.03 -1.65
N MET A 82 -7.53 5.89 -0.66
CA MET A 82 -8.48 5.61 0.42
C MET A 82 -9.93 5.66 -0.08
N LEU A 83 -10.23 6.51 -1.07
CA LEU A 83 -11.55 6.54 -1.72
C LEU A 83 -11.83 5.24 -2.48
N ILE A 84 -10.86 4.79 -3.28
CA ILE A 84 -10.94 3.53 -4.05
C ILE A 84 -11.03 2.35 -3.08
N LEU A 85 -10.18 2.30 -2.06
CA LEU A 85 -10.14 1.23 -1.07
C LEU A 85 -11.43 1.18 -0.26
N TRP A 86 -12.01 2.31 0.12
CA TRP A 86 -13.30 2.33 0.79
C TRP A 86 -14.39 1.76 -0.12
N TYR A 87 -14.52 2.27 -1.34
CA TYR A 87 -15.63 1.87 -2.20
C TYR A 87 -15.49 0.41 -2.67
N PHE A 88 -14.37 0.06 -3.29
CA PHE A 88 -14.17 -1.27 -3.84
C PHE A 88 -13.72 -2.29 -2.80
N GLY A 89 -12.88 -1.89 -1.85
CA GLY A 89 -12.41 -2.79 -0.80
C GLY A 89 -13.54 -3.25 0.10
N ALA A 90 -14.44 -2.36 0.50
CA ALA A 90 -15.60 -2.75 1.31
C ALA A 90 -16.53 -3.71 0.58
N GLU A 91 -16.81 -3.45 -0.71
CA GLU A 91 -17.65 -4.33 -1.53
C GLU A 91 -17.03 -5.73 -1.70
N ILE A 92 -15.70 -5.80 -1.88
CA ILE A 92 -14.98 -7.08 -1.96
C ILE A 92 -14.96 -7.78 -0.58
N GLU A 93 -14.75 -7.05 0.52
CA GLU A 93 -14.77 -7.60 1.87
C GLU A 93 -16.13 -8.20 2.22
N MET A 94 -17.23 -7.54 1.84
CA MET A 94 -18.58 -8.08 2.03
C MET A 94 -18.82 -9.39 1.26
N ARG A 95 -18.15 -9.57 0.12
CA ARG A 95 -18.30 -10.77 -0.73
C ARG A 95 -17.37 -11.92 -0.32
N LEU A 96 -16.14 -11.60 0.10
CA LEU A 96 -15.11 -12.59 0.42
C LEU A 96 -15.03 -12.92 1.92
N GLY A 97 -15.51 -12.02 2.79
CA GLY A 97 -15.29 -12.05 4.23
C GLY A 97 -13.92 -11.50 4.65
N GLU A 98 -13.78 -11.13 5.93
CA GLU A 98 -12.62 -10.41 6.49
C GLU A 98 -11.27 -11.03 6.12
N LEU A 99 -11.08 -12.33 6.40
CA LEU A 99 -9.80 -13.01 6.22
C LEU A 99 -9.41 -13.18 4.75
N ASN A 100 -10.38 -13.52 3.89
CA ASN A 100 -10.11 -13.74 2.47
C ASN A 100 -9.86 -12.42 1.76
N PHE A 101 -10.56 -11.35 2.14
CA PHE A 101 -10.27 -10.00 1.68
C PHE A 101 -8.85 -9.56 2.05
N LEU A 102 -8.43 -9.78 3.31
CA LEU A 102 -7.07 -9.43 3.72
C LEU A 102 -6.00 -10.18 2.91
N LYS A 103 -6.20 -11.49 2.70
CA LYS A 103 -5.31 -12.30 1.84
C LYS A 103 -5.29 -11.79 0.41
N TYR A 104 -6.47 -11.50 -0.16
CA TYR A 104 -6.61 -10.96 -1.51
C TYR A 104 -5.88 -9.62 -1.65
N PHE A 105 -6.10 -8.70 -0.71
CA PHE A 105 -5.45 -7.39 -0.66
C PHE A 105 -3.92 -7.53 -0.62
N LEU A 106 -3.39 -8.36 0.28
CA LEU A 106 -1.95 -8.57 0.40
C LEU A 106 -1.35 -9.27 -0.82
N LEU A 107 -2.04 -10.26 -1.39
CA LEU A 107 -1.57 -10.96 -2.59
C LEU A 107 -1.50 -10.02 -3.80
N CYS A 108 -2.53 -9.21 -4.01
CA CYS A 108 -2.54 -8.20 -5.06
C CYS A 108 -1.45 -7.14 -4.86
N GLY A 109 -1.27 -6.67 -3.62
CA GLY A 109 -0.21 -5.73 -3.28
C GLY A 109 1.18 -6.32 -3.55
N VAL A 110 1.51 -7.47 -2.96
CA VAL A 110 2.81 -8.12 -3.19
C VAL A 110 3.03 -8.43 -4.67
N GLY A 111 1.99 -8.89 -5.38
CA GLY A 111 2.04 -9.16 -6.82
C GLY A 111 2.35 -7.90 -7.64
N ALA A 112 1.71 -6.77 -7.33
CA ALA A 112 2.02 -5.49 -7.97
C ALA A 112 3.47 -5.04 -7.69
N GLY A 113 3.96 -5.27 -6.47
CA GLY A 113 5.33 -4.94 -6.08
C GLY A 113 6.37 -5.77 -6.82
N LEU A 114 6.14 -7.08 -6.93
CA LEU A 114 6.97 -8.00 -7.71
C LEU A 114 6.97 -7.63 -9.20
N PHE A 115 5.81 -7.31 -9.77
CA PHE A 115 5.71 -6.87 -11.16
C PHE A 115 6.48 -5.56 -11.39
N ASN A 116 6.26 -4.55 -10.55
CA ASN A 116 6.99 -3.28 -10.62
C ASN A 116 8.50 -3.49 -10.50
N PHE A 117 8.95 -4.34 -9.57
CA PHE A 117 10.35 -4.68 -9.40
C PHE A 117 10.93 -5.33 -10.67
N GLY A 118 10.24 -6.31 -11.26
CA GLY A 118 10.66 -6.94 -12.51
C GLY A 118 10.74 -5.96 -13.69
N VAL A 119 9.79 -5.03 -13.81
CA VAL A 119 9.83 -3.97 -14.81
C VAL A 119 11.04 -3.05 -14.60
N ASN A 120 11.33 -2.67 -13.35
CA ASN A 120 12.50 -1.85 -13.04
C ASN A 120 13.81 -2.56 -13.41
N LEU A 121 13.92 -3.87 -13.14
CA LEU A 121 15.09 -4.66 -13.57
C LEU A 121 15.23 -4.72 -15.09
N LEU A 122 14.12 -4.86 -15.81
CA LEU A 122 14.13 -4.88 -17.26
C LEU A 122 14.61 -3.53 -17.83
N VAL A 123 14.10 -2.42 -17.28
CA VAL A 123 14.51 -1.06 -17.67
C VAL A 123 15.98 -0.80 -17.34
N ALA A 124 16.43 -1.21 -16.15
CA ALA A 124 17.84 -1.13 -15.73
C ALA A 124 18.75 -1.83 -16.76
N HIS A 125 18.42 -3.07 -17.12
CA HIS A 125 19.15 -3.83 -18.14
C HIS A 125 19.15 -3.14 -19.52
N MET A 126 18.03 -2.56 -19.95
CA MET A 126 17.93 -1.86 -21.25
C MET A 126 18.73 -0.55 -21.29
N THR A 127 18.86 0.12 -20.15
CA THR A 127 19.51 1.44 -20.04
C THR A 127 20.97 1.35 -19.59
N GLY A 128 21.44 0.18 -19.20
CA GLY A 128 22.80 -0.04 -18.70
C GLY A 128 23.04 0.61 -17.33
N THR A 129 21.96 0.83 -16.55
CA THR A 129 21.99 1.29 -15.16
C THR A 129 21.58 0.17 -14.23
#